data_AF-A0A973ARQ2-F1
#
_entry.id   AF-A0A973ARQ2-F1
#
_cell.length_a   1.000
_cell.length_b   1.000
_cell.length_c   1.000
_cell.angle_alpha   90.00
_cell.angle_beta   90.00
_cell.angle_gamma   90.00
#
_symmetry.space_group_name_H-M   'P 1'
#
loop_
_entity.id
_entity.type
_entity.pdbx_description
1 polymer ?
#
loop_
_entity_poly.entity_id
_entity_poly.type
_entity_poly.pdbx_seq_one_letter_code
_entity_poly.pdbx_strand_id
1 'polypeptide(L)'
;MDLESRFINRELSWLDFNDRVLELTTDKNIPLLERCRFLAICSSNLDEFYQIRVAALKDQVAGDISAKTPDGRTPLEQLREIKIRTQDF
;
A
#
# COMPACT_ATOMS: atom_id res chain seq x y z
N MET A 1 -18.02 -12.07 -17.94
CA MET A 1 -17.11 -10.97 -17.58
C MET A 1 -16.73 -11.22 -16.14
N ASP A 2 -15.45 -11.43 -15.88
CA ASP A 2 -14.96 -11.66 -14.52
C ASP A 2 -15.23 -10.40 -13.68
N LEU A 3 -15.95 -10.55 -12.56
CA LEU A 3 -16.28 -9.45 -11.68
C LEU A 3 -15.07 -9.04 -10.84
N GLU A 4 -14.17 -9.97 -10.52
CA GLU A 4 -12.99 -9.74 -9.70
C GLU A 4 -12.01 -8.78 -10.42
N SER A 5 -11.81 -8.97 -11.73
CA SER A 5 -10.94 -8.12 -12.55
C SER A 5 -11.41 -6.66 -12.73
N ARG A 6 -12.59 -6.31 -12.23
CA ARG A 6 -13.13 -4.93 -12.30
C ARG A 6 -12.83 -4.10 -11.06
N PHE A 7 -12.37 -4.72 -9.98
CA PHE A 7 -12.06 -4.05 -8.73
C PHE A 7 -10.55 -4.02 -8.51
N ILE A 8 -10.07 -2.91 -7.94
CA ILE A 8 -8.69 -2.77 -7.51
C ILE A 8 -8.66 -2.99 -6.00
N ASN A 9 -7.70 -3.78 -5.53
CA ASN A 9 -7.49 -3.96 -4.10
C ASN A 9 -7.19 -2.61 -3.44
N ARG A 10 -7.90 -2.31 -2.36
CA ARG A 10 -7.76 -1.02 -1.65
C ARG A 10 -6.36 -0.80 -1.09
N GLU A 11 -5.74 -1.83 -0.54
CA GLU A 11 -4.45 -1.70 0.12
C GLU A 11 -3.32 -1.59 -0.91
N LEU A 12 -3.42 -2.31 -2.03
CA LEU A 12 -2.48 -2.15 -3.15
C LEU A 12 -2.65 -0.79 -3.83
N SER A 13 -3.88 -0.31 -4.02
CA SER A 13 -4.13 1.03 -4.56
C SER A 13 -3.59 2.13 -3.63
N TRP A 14 -3.53 1.88 -2.32
CA TRP A 14 -2.90 2.81 -1.37
C TRP A 14 -1.39 2.85 -1.57
N LEU A 15 -0.74 1.70 -1.77
CA LEU A 15 0.69 1.63 -2.09
C LEU A 15 1.01 2.32 -3.42
N ASP A 16 0.18 2.14 -4.46
CA ASP A 16 0.35 2.83 -5.74
C ASP A 16 0.22 4.36 -5.61
N PHE A 17 -0.59 4.84 -4.66
CA PHE A 17 -0.63 6.27 -4.34
C PHE A 17 0.68 6.71 -3.68
N ASN A 18 1.20 5.95 -2.72
CA ASN A 18 2.43 6.31 -2.02
C ASN A 18 3.66 6.26 -2.95
N ASP A 19 3.68 5.34 -3.92
CA ASP A 19 4.68 5.28 -5.00
C ASP A 19 4.72 6.59 -5.79
N ARG A 20 3.56 7.15 -6.16
CA ARG A 20 3.51 8.44 -6.87
C ARG A 20 4.05 9.58 -6.01
N VAL A 21 3.89 9.53 -4.69
CA VAL A 21 4.52 10.50 -3.78
C VAL A 21 6.04 10.31 -3.75
N LEU A 22 6.52 9.06 -3.76
CA LEU A 22 7.94 8.75 -3.83
C LEU A 22 8.57 9.21 -5.16
N GLU A 23 7.87 9.08 -6.29
CA GLU A 23 8.34 9.56 -7.60
C GLU A 23 8.70 11.06 -7.58
N LEU A 24 7.92 11.88 -6.86
CA LEU A 24 8.16 13.32 -6.69
C LEU A 24 9.50 13.61 -6.00
N THR A 25 10.06 12.67 -5.24
CA THR A 25 11.37 12.84 -4.58
C THR A 25 12.54 12.81 -5.58
N THR A 26 12.32 12.30 -6.79
CA THR A 26 13.36 12.15 -7.82
C THR A 26 13.23 13.14 -8.97
N ASP A 27 12.11 13.88 -9.07
CA ASP A 27 11.88 14.86 -10.12
C ASP A 27 12.79 16.09 -9.97
N LYS A 28 13.70 16.28 -10.92
CA LYS A 28 14.65 17.40 -10.93
C LYS A 28 14.00 18.77 -11.15
N ASN A 29 12.74 18.81 -11.60
CA ASN A 29 11.97 20.05 -11.73
C ASN A 29 11.42 20.53 -10.36
N ILE A 30 11.45 19.68 -9.33
CA ILE A 30 11.02 20.02 -7.98
C ILE A 30 12.24 20.53 -7.16
N PRO A 31 12.13 21.68 -6.48
CA PRO A 31 13.21 22.18 -5.63
C PRO A 31 13.67 21.15 -4.61
N LEU A 32 14.98 21.11 -4.33
CA LEU A 32 15.59 20.07 -3.48
C LEU A 32 14.90 19.94 -2.12
N LEU A 33 14.53 21.05 -1.49
CA LEU A 33 13.85 21.02 -0.20
C LEU A 33 12.45 20.38 -0.28
N GLU A 34 11.70 20.65 -1.35
CA GLU A 34 10.39 20.03 -1.55
C GLU A 34 10.50 18.52 -1.79
N ARG A 35 11.53 18.07 -2.50
CA ARG A 35 11.83 16.63 -2.65
C ARG A 35 12.10 15.95 -1.32
N CYS A 36 12.89 16.60 -0.44
CA CYS A 36 13.11 16.09 0.92
C CYS A 36 11.81 16.05 1.74
N ARG A 37 10.91 17.02 1.56
CA ARG A 37 9.58 17.00 2.20
C ARG A 37 8.73 15.86 1.68
N PHE A 38 8.68 15.63 0.37
CA PHE A 38 7.97 14.47 -0.20
C PHE A 38 8.52 13.15 0.31
N LEU A 39 9.84 13.03 0.51
CA LEU A 39 10.43 11.84 1.11
C LEU A 39 9.94 11.62 2.56
N ALA A 40 9.93 12.68 3.37
CA ALA A 40 9.41 12.62 4.73
C ALA A 40 7.90 12.28 4.77
N ILE A 41 7.11 12.83 3.84
CA ILE A 41 5.69 12.52 3.67
C ILE A 41 5.51 11.04 3.29
N CYS A 42 6.25 10.54 2.30
CA CYS A 42 6.20 9.15 1.86
C CYS A 42 6.50 8.18 3.02
N SER A 43 7.54 8.46 3.81
CA SER A 43 7.88 7.67 5.00
C SER A 43 6.77 7.70 6.05
N SER A 44 6.21 8.89 6.34
CA SER A 44 5.16 9.06 7.35
C SER A 44 3.86 8.34 6.95
N ASN A 45 3.50 8.43 5.66
CA ASN A 45 2.37 7.71 5.10
C ASN A 45 2.56 6.19 5.25
N LEU A 46 3.76 5.68 4.91
CA LEU A 46 4.04 4.25 4.97
C LEU A 46 3.96 3.73 6.42
N ASP A 47 4.47 4.50 7.39
CA ASP A 47 4.33 4.17 8.82
C ASP A 47 2.85 4.08 9.24
N GLU A 48 2.02 5.06 8.85
CA GLU A 48 0.58 5.04 9.15
C GLU A 48 -0.12 3.82 8.50
N PHE A 49 0.23 3.50 7.25
CA PHE A 49 -0.29 2.33 6.56
C PHE A 49 0.03 1.04 7.30
N TYR A 50 1.26 0.89 7.79
CA TYR A 50 1.64 -0.29 8.57
C TYR A 50 0.92 -0.35 9.92
N GLN A 51 0.81 0.77 10.62
CA GLN A 51 0.16 0.85 11.93
C GLN A 51 -1.34 0.57 11.86
N ILE A 52 -2.01 0.99 10.79
CA ILE A 52 -3.47 0.87 10.67
C ILE A 52 -3.87 -0.31 9.78
N ARG A 53 -3.41 -0.35 8.52
CA ARG A 53 -3.89 -1.30 7.51
C ARG A 53 -3.28 -2.68 7.70
N VAL A 54 -1.95 -2.76 7.82
CA VAL A 54 -1.26 -4.04 7.98
C VAL A 54 -1.61 -4.68 9.33
N ALA A 55 -1.75 -3.87 10.39
CA ALA A 55 -2.25 -4.36 11.69
C ALA A 55 -3.66 -4.97 11.56
N ALA A 56 -4.61 -4.28 10.94
CA ALA A 56 -5.96 -4.79 10.76
C ALA A 56 -6.01 -6.10 9.94
N LEU A 57 -5.20 -6.21 8.88
CA LEU A 57 -5.09 -7.46 8.11
C LEU A 57 -4.48 -8.60 8.94
N LYS A 58 -3.49 -8.31 9.80
CA LYS A 58 -2.93 -9.30 10.71
C LYS A 58 -3.94 -9.78 11.75
N ASP A 59 -4.75 -8.87 12.29
CA ASP A 59 -5.83 -9.24 13.22
C ASP A 59 -6.87 -10.13 12.56
N GLN A 60 -7.23 -9.86 11.29
CA GLN A 60 -8.11 -10.73 10.52
C GLN A 60 -7.53 -12.14 10.34
N VAL A 61 -6.24 -12.24 9.98
CA VAL A 61 -5.56 -13.54 9.85
C VAL A 61 -5.48 -14.26 11.19
N ALA A 62 -5.17 -13.56 12.28
CA ALA A 62 -5.10 -14.13 13.62
C ALA A 62 -6.48 -14.61 14.13
N GLY A 63 -7.56 -14.00 13.65
CA GLY A 63 -8.94 -14.42 13.91
C GLY A 63 -9.50 -15.44 12.91
N ASP A 64 -8.64 -16.08 12.09
CA ASP A 64 -9.02 -17.05 11.05
C ASP A 64 -10.04 -16.52 10.02
N ILE A 65 -10.04 -15.20 9.78
CA ILE A 65 -10.91 -14.57 8.78
C ILE A 65 -10.28 -14.74 7.39
N SER A 66 -10.95 -15.51 6.54
CA SER A 66 -10.54 -15.76 5.15
C SER A 66 -11.50 -15.19 4.11
N ALA A 67 -12.38 -14.26 4.51
CA ALA A 67 -13.31 -13.61 3.59
C ALA A 67 -12.55 -12.85 2.50
N LYS A 68 -12.95 -13.03 1.25
CA LYS A 68 -12.32 -12.38 0.11
C LYS A 68 -12.82 -10.95 -0.07
N THR A 69 -11.92 -10.06 -0.47
CA THR A 69 -12.28 -8.72 -0.96
C THR A 69 -12.91 -8.79 -2.36
N PRO A 70 -13.55 -7.71 -2.86
CA PRO A 70 -14.19 -7.70 -4.18
C PRO A 70 -13.27 -8.05 -5.36
N ASP A 71 -11.97 -7.86 -5.19
CA ASP A 71 -10.92 -8.23 -6.16
C ASP A 71 -10.43 -9.69 -6.01
N GLY A 72 -11.08 -10.50 -5.17
CA GLY A 72 -10.85 -11.94 -5.05
C GLY A 72 -9.79 -12.38 -4.03
N ARG A 73 -9.15 -11.44 -3.32
CA ARG A 73 -8.03 -11.70 -2.39
C ARG A 73 -8.47 -11.91 -0.95
N THR A 74 -7.83 -12.86 -0.28
CA THR A 74 -7.91 -13.06 1.18
C THR A 74 -7.00 -12.08 1.94
N PRO A 75 -7.18 -11.91 3.25
CA PRO A 75 -6.29 -11.06 4.06
C PRO A 75 -4.82 -11.54 4.03
N LEU A 76 -4.61 -12.86 4.00
CA LEU A 76 -3.26 -13.45 3.91
C LEU A 76 -2.59 -13.16 2.57
N GLU A 77 -3.34 -13.24 1.46
CA GLU A 77 -2.83 -12.89 0.13
C GLU A 77 -2.47 -11.40 0.04
N GLN A 78 -3.33 -10.53 0.59
CA GLN A 78 -3.05 -9.09 0.66
C GLN A 78 -1.77 -8.81 1.46
N LEU A 79 -1.56 -9.44 2.63
CA LEU A 79 -0.32 -9.29 3.40
C LEU A 79 0.92 -9.75 2.63
N ARG A 80 0.81 -10.85 1.86
CA ARG A 80 1.92 -11.34 1.03
C ARG A 80 2.25 -10.36 -0.10
N GLU A 81 1.24 -9.84 -0.79
CA GLU A 81 1.44 -8.87 -1.88
C GLU A 81 1.99 -7.53 -1.36
N ILE A 82 1.48 -7.02 -0.23
CA ILE A 82 2.02 -5.84 0.45
C ILE A 82 3.50 -6.05 0.79
N LYS A 83 3.86 -7.22 1.34
CA LYS A 83 5.25 -7.52 1.67
C LYS A 83 6.14 -7.48 0.44
N ILE A 84 5.73 -8.08 -0.67
CA ILE A 84 6.49 -8.06 -1.92
C ILE A 84 6.65 -6.61 -2.39
N ARG A 85 5.55 -5.85 -2.45
CA ARG A 85 5.56 -4.50 -3.01
C ARG A 85 6.41 -3.51 -2.22
N THR A 86 6.48 -3.67 -0.91
CA THR A 86 7.24 -2.79 -0.01
C THR A 86 8.73 -3.15 0.11
N GLN A 87 9.18 -4.26 -0.48
CA GLN A 87 10.61 -4.60 -0.55
C GLN A 87 11.38 -3.76 -1.57
N ASP A 88 10.68 -3.20 -2.56
CA ASP A 88 11.25 -2.42 -3.65
C ASP A 88 11.18 -0.89 -3.40
N PHE A 89 10.70 -0.48 -2.23
CA PHE A 89 10.63 0.92 -1.80
C PHE A 89 12.00 1.51 -1.46
#